data_AF-A0A6G2VK77-F1
#
_entry.id   AF-A0A6G2VK77-F1
#
_cell.length_a   1.000
_cell.length_b   1.000
_cell.length_c   1.000
_cell.angle_alpha   90.00
_cell.angle_beta   90.00
_cell.angle_gamma   90.00
#
_symmetry.space_group_name_H-M   'P 1'
#
loop_
_entity.id
_entity.type
_entity.pdbx_description
1 polymer ?
#
loop_
_entity_poly.entity_id
_entity_poly.type
_entity_poly.pdbx_seq_one_letter_code
_entity_poly.pdbx_strand_id
1 'polypeptide(L)'
;MTTRTTPEPPAQAVAADAHWAATRDRLRNRQRPTATLVICDDADLKKAVEDARWTVRRLTTQLEAEPDDAALKKDLAAAEKTLAKAQAAFDEEAIHLRFQALRRPDWEELKRSHPPTETEAEEGLAVNVETLGPELIAASSLDGITVDDAKYFLAEWSEGEASALFNTAWNIQAGLRMDLGKG
;
A
#
# COMPACT_ATOMS: atom_id res chain seq x y z
N MET A 1 -0.30 -67.76 7.70
CA MET A 1 -0.11 -66.47 7.00
C MET A 1 -1.17 -65.51 7.53
N THR A 2 -0.81 -64.60 8.45
CA THR A 2 -1.73 -63.59 8.98
C THR A 2 -1.56 -62.31 8.17
N THR A 3 -2.58 -61.96 7.39
CA THR A 3 -2.66 -60.70 6.64
C THR A 3 -2.84 -59.54 7.61
N ARG A 4 -1.86 -58.64 7.63
CA ARG A 4 -1.88 -57.42 8.45
C ARG A 4 -2.69 -56.37 7.70
N THR A 5 -3.94 -56.17 8.10
CA THR A 5 -4.80 -55.12 7.56
C THR A 5 -4.36 -53.78 8.17
N THR A 6 -3.69 -52.95 7.38
CA THR A 6 -3.36 -51.57 7.82
C THR A 6 -4.66 -50.78 7.89
N PRO A 7 -5.06 -50.23 9.04
CA PRO A 7 -6.26 -49.43 9.14
C PRO A 7 -6.10 -48.16 8.31
N GLU A 8 -7.01 -47.95 7.36
CA GLU A 8 -7.05 -46.76 6.54
C GLU A 8 -7.46 -45.56 7.41
N PRO A 9 -6.72 -44.44 7.35
CA PRO A 9 -7.00 -43.29 8.20
C PRO A 9 -8.39 -42.72 7.90
N PRO A 10 -9.12 -42.22 8.92
CA PRO A 10 -10.47 -41.70 8.76
C PRO A 10 -10.49 -40.53 7.77
N ALA A 11 -11.49 -40.49 6.89
CA ALA A 11 -11.61 -39.50 5.81
C ALA A 11 -11.49 -38.04 6.27
N GLN A 12 -11.88 -37.73 7.52
CA GLN A 12 -11.73 -36.41 8.13
C GLN A 12 -10.26 -36.00 8.34
N ALA A 13 -9.37 -36.95 8.68
CA ALA A 13 -7.95 -36.69 8.83
C ALA A 13 -7.27 -36.44 7.48
N VAL A 14 -7.67 -37.19 6.44
CA VAL A 14 -7.18 -36.99 5.06
C VAL A 14 -7.69 -35.65 4.49
N ALA A 15 -8.95 -35.29 4.75
CA ALA A 15 -9.51 -34.00 4.34
C ALA A 15 -8.86 -32.81 5.07
N ALA A 16 -8.53 -32.96 6.36
CA ALA A 16 -7.80 -31.95 7.12
C ALA A 16 -6.37 -31.75 6.58
N ASP A 17 -5.69 -32.83 6.17
CA ASP A 17 -4.35 -32.77 5.57
C ASP A 17 -4.39 -32.11 4.17
N ALA A 18 -5.35 -32.47 3.33
CA ALA A 18 -5.55 -31.83 2.02
C ALA A 18 -5.90 -30.34 2.14
N HIS A 19 -6.76 -29.97 3.10
CA HIS A 19 -7.09 -28.57 3.40
C HIS A 19 -5.87 -27.78 3.89
N TRP A 20 -5.05 -28.40 4.75
CA TRP A 20 -3.81 -27.77 5.22
C TRP A 20 -2.79 -27.62 4.09
N ALA A 21 -2.60 -28.63 3.24
CA ALA A 21 -1.72 -28.55 2.08
C ALA A 21 -2.11 -27.38 1.15
N ALA A 22 -3.39 -27.27 0.80
CA ALA A 22 -3.91 -26.16 0.00
C ALA A 22 -3.71 -24.79 0.69
N THR A 23 -3.86 -24.74 2.01
CA THR A 23 -3.62 -23.51 2.79
C THR A 23 -2.14 -23.13 2.80
N ARG A 24 -1.25 -24.10 2.98
CA ARG A 24 0.21 -23.89 2.92
C ARG A 24 0.65 -23.39 1.55
N ASP A 25 0.09 -23.94 0.47
CA ASP A 25 0.41 -23.50 -0.88
C ASP A 25 -0.08 -22.06 -1.13
N ARG A 26 -1.27 -21.71 -0.64
CA ARG A 26 -1.74 -20.31 -0.64
C ARG A 26 -0.81 -19.39 0.15
N LEU A 27 -0.34 -19.80 1.33
CA LEU A 27 0.57 -19.01 2.16
C LEU A 27 1.93 -18.79 1.49
N ARG A 28 2.47 -19.82 0.81
CA ARG A 28 3.74 -19.75 0.07
C ARG A 28 3.66 -18.83 -1.13
N ASN A 29 2.50 -18.77 -1.80
CA ASN A 29 2.28 -17.96 -2.99
C ASN A 29 1.71 -16.56 -2.69
N ARG A 30 1.74 -16.12 -1.42
CA ARG A 30 1.27 -14.77 -1.07
C ARG A 30 2.17 -13.72 -1.71
N GLN A 31 1.54 -12.81 -2.45
CA GLN A 31 2.18 -11.60 -2.93
C GLN A 31 2.63 -10.74 -1.75
N ARG A 32 3.75 -10.03 -1.88
CA ARG A 32 4.21 -9.07 -0.86
C ARG A 32 3.32 -7.81 -0.86
N PRO A 33 3.21 -7.08 0.26
CA PRO A 33 2.61 -5.73 0.29
C PRO A 33 3.14 -4.84 -0.84
N THR A 34 2.25 -4.04 -1.42
CA THR A 34 2.56 -3.00 -2.41
C THR A 34 1.89 -1.69 -1.99
N ALA A 35 2.52 -0.56 -2.27
CA ALA A 35 2.03 0.78 -1.96
C ALA A 35 2.38 1.68 -3.13
N THR A 36 1.58 2.73 -3.33
CA THR A 36 1.79 3.68 -4.42
C THR A 36 1.78 5.08 -3.84
N LEU A 37 2.87 5.81 -4.05
CA LEU A 37 2.93 7.25 -3.88
C LEU A 37 2.44 7.90 -5.18
N VAL A 38 1.51 8.84 -5.06
CA VAL A 38 0.95 9.59 -6.19
C VAL A 38 1.33 11.05 -6.04
N ILE A 39 2.01 11.59 -7.04
CA ILE A 39 2.47 12.98 -7.08
C ILE A 39 1.80 13.63 -8.28
N CYS A 40 1.26 14.82 -8.10
CA CYS A 40 0.63 15.59 -9.18
C CYS A 40 0.99 17.06 -8.93
N ASP A 41 1.59 17.71 -9.91
CA ASP A 41 2.03 19.11 -9.74
C ASP A 41 0.92 20.10 -10.10
N ASP A 42 -0.09 19.66 -10.84
CA ASP A 42 -1.22 20.48 -11.24
C ASP A 42 -2.22 20.66 -10.08
N ALA A 43 -2.17 21.86 -9.48
CA ALA A 43 -3.06 22.24 -8.40
C ALA A 43 -4.53 22.37 -8.85
N ASP A 44 -4.79 22.69 -10.11
CA ASP A 44 -6.15 22.81 -10.64
C ASP A 44 -6.78 21.43 -10.82
N LEU A 45 -6.02 20.41 -11.25
CA LEU A 45 -6.49 19.03 -11.29
C LEU A 45 -6.80 18.47 -9.91
N LYS A 46 -5.93 18.72 -8.91
CA LYS A 46 -6.20 18.36 -7.50
C LYS A 46 -7.51 18.98 -7.02
N LYS A 47 -7.65 20.29 -7.23
CA LYS A 47 -8.86 21.02 -6.84
C LYS A 47 -10.11 20.50 -7.56
N ALA A 48 -10.03 20.21 -8.85
CA ALA A 48 -11.15 19.67 -9.61
C ALA A 48 -11.63 18.32 -9.06
N VAL A 49 -10.70 17.43 -8.67
CA VAL A 49 -11.04 16.16 -8.02
C VAL A 49 -11.69 16.39 -6.66
N GLU A 50 -11.14 17.29 -5.84
CA GLU A 50 -11.69 17.61 -4.51
C GLU A 50 -13.10 18.21 -4.59
N ASP A 51 -13.31 19.20 -5.46
CA ASP A 51 -14.61 19.85 -5.69
C ASP A 51 -15.65 18.84 -6.19
N ALA A 52 -15.27 17.94 -7.10
CA ALA A 52 -16.14 16.88 -7.60
C ALA A 52 -16.48 15.86 -6.50
N ARG A 53 -15.50 15.44 -5.68
CA ARG A 53 -15.73 14.55 -4.52
C ARG A 53 -16.65 15.17 -3.49
N TRP A 54 -16.46 16.44 -3.18
CA TRP A 54 -17.33 17.17 -2.27
C TRP A 54 -18.76 17.23 -2.79
N THR A 55 -18.93 17.49 -4.09
CA THR A 55 -20.25 17.54 -4.74
C THR A 55 -20.96 16.19 -4.67
N VAL A 56 -20.27 15.09 -5.01
CA VAL A 56 -20.82 13.72 -4.89
C VAL A 56 -21.23 13.46 -3.45
N ARG A 57 -20.33 13.69 -2.48
CA ARG A 57 -20.62 13.46 -1.06
C ARG A 57 -21.83 14.24 -0.57
N ARG A 58 -21.94 15.53 -0.93
CA ARG A 58 -23.06 16.38 -0.57
C ARG A 58 -24.37 15.83 -1.13
N LEU A 59 -24.39 15.45 -2.40
CA LEU A 59 -25.59 14.90 -3.06
C LEU A 59 -25.98 13.53 -2.51
N THR A 60 -25.00 12.67 -2.18
CA THR A 60 -25.26 11.39 -1.49
C THR A 60 -25.95 11.64 -0.16
N THR A 61 -25.44 12.54 0.68
CA THR A 61 -26.08 12.87 1.97
C THR A 61 -27.49 13.46 1.80
N GLN A 62 -27.73 14.27 0.77
CA GLN A 62 -29.07 14.79 0.48
C GLN A 62 -30.02 13.66 0.05
N LEU A 63 -29.57 12.76 -0.83
CA LEU A 63 -30.37 11.63 -1.29
C LEU A 63 -30.64 10.60 -0.18
N GLU A 64 -29.75 10.46 0.80
CA GLU A 64 -30.02 9.66 2.01
C GLU A 64 -31.18 10.23 2.84
N ALA A 65 -31.34 11.55 2.87
CA ALA A 65 -32.46 12.22 3.54
C ALA A 65 -33.76 12.18 2.72
N GLU A 66 -33.66 12.23 1.39
CA GLU A 66 -34.79 12.23 0.46
C GLU A 66 -34.63 11.16 -0.64
N PRO A 67 -34.79 9.86 -0.33
CA PRO A 67 -34.41 8.77 -1.23
C PRO A 67 -35.23 8.67 -2.52
N ASP A 68 -36.41 9.29 -2.58
CA ASP A 68 -37.31 9.24 -3.72
C ASP A 68 -37.20 10.44 -4.66
N ASP A 69 -36.35 11.42 -4.35
CA ASP A 69 -36.14 12.59 -5.21
C ASP A 69 -35.41 12.18 -6.51
N ALA A 70 -36.17 12.17 -7.61
CA ALA A 70 -35.67 11.85 -8.94
C ALA A 70 -34.69 12.90 -9.50
N ALA A 71 -34.82 14.17 -9.11
CA ALA A 71 -33.89 15.22 -9.50
C ALA A 71 -32.54 15.02 -8.80
N LEU A 72 -32.53 14.77 -7.50
CA LEU A 72 -31.29 14.48 -6.75
C LEU A 72 -30.57 13.23 -7.29
N LYS A 73 -31.31 12.17 -7.66
CA LYS A 73 -30.72 10.98 -8.31
C LYS A 73 -30.03 11.33 -9.63
N LYS A 74 -30.67 12.17 -10.45
CA LYS A 74 -30.10 12.61 -11.73
C LYS A 74 -28.86 13.47 -11.53
N ASP A 75 -28.90 14.38 -10.57
CA ASP A 75 -27.78 15.28 -10.26
C ASP A 75 -26.59 14.50 -9.68
N LEU A 76 -26.84 13.51 -8.81
CA LEU A 76 -25.81 12.61 -8.30
C LEU A 76 -25.14 11.85 -9.45
N ALA A 77 -25.91 11.26 -10.37
CA ALA A 77 -25.36 10.56 -11.52
C ALA A 77 -24.54 11.47 -12.45
N ALA A 78 -24.89 12.76 -12.56
CA ALA A 78 -24.09 13.74 -13.29
C ALA A 78 -22.80 14.10 -12.52
N ALA A 79 -22.87 14.29 -11.20
CA ALA A 79 -21.71 14.56 -10.36
C ALA A 79 -20.70 13.41 -10.34
N GLU A 80 -21.17 12.16 -10.30
CA GLU A 80 -20.32 10.96 -10.40
C GLU A 80 -19.57 10.91 -11.74
N LYS A 81 -20.22 11.28 -12.86
CA LYS A 81 -19.55 11.41 -14.16
C LYS A 81 -18.49 12.50 -14.16
N THR A 82 -18.77 13.64 -13.54
CA THR A 82 -17.80 14.74 -13.41
C THR A 82 -16.61 14.30 -12.56
N LEU A 83 -16.84 13.61 -11.44
CA LEU A 83 -15.79 13.05 -10.61
C LEU A 83 -14.94 12.04 -11.38
N ALA A 84 -15.56 11.12 -12.12
CA ALA A 84 -14.83 10.14 -12.93
C ALA A 84 -13.95 10.84 -13.99
N LYS A 85 -14.46 11.89 -14.64
CA LYS A 85 -13.69 12.68 -15.61
C LYS A 85 -12.52 13.43 -14.96
N ALA A 86 -12.75 14.07 -13.82
CA ALA A 86 -11.70 14.78 -13.09
C ALA A 86 -10.62 13.81 -12.59
N GLN A 87 -11.02 12.65 -12.07
CA GLN A 87 -10.08 11.61 -11.63
C GLN A 87 -9.26 11.07 -12.80
N ALA A 88 -9.88 10.83 -13.96
CA ALA A 88 -9.14 10.37 -15.14
C ALA A 88 -8.08 11.38 -15.62
N ALA A 89 -8.41 12.68 -15.63
CA ALA A 89 -7.45 13.73 -15.97
C ALA A 89 -6.32 13.84 -14.93
N PHE A 90 -6.65 13.71 -13.64
CA PHE A 90 -5.66 13.66 -12.57
C PHE A 90 -4.73 12.45 -12.72
N ASP A 91 -5.27 11.26 -12.97
CA ASP A 91 -4.49 10.02 -13.09
C ASP A 91 -3.61 10.01 -14.36
N GLU A 92 -4.00 10.74 -15.42
CA GLU A 92 -3.20 10.90 -16.64
C GLU A 92 -1.95 11.75 -16.42
N GLU A 93 -2.06 12.82 -15.60
CA GLU A 93 -0.95 13.73 -15.30
C GLU A 93 -0.14 13.33 -14.05
N ALA A 94 -0.71 12.48 -13.18
CA ALA A 94 -0.06 12.09 -11.95
C ALA A 94 1.09 11.10 -12.18
N ILE A 95 2.18 11.30 -11.45
CA ILE A 95 3.31 10.38 -11.36
C ILE A 95 2.97 9.34 -10.28
N HIS A 96 2.98 8.06 -10.67
CA HIS A 96 2.74 6.94 -9.76
C HIS A 96 4.05 6.19 -9.49
N LEU A 97 4.53 6.27 -8.24
CA LEU A 97 5.70 5.51 -7.79
C LEU A 97 5.25 4.33 -6.92
N ARG A 98 5.57 3.12 -7.33
CA ARG A 98 5.14 1.86 -6.73
C ARG A 98 6.29 1.25 -5.96
N PHE A 99 5.96 0.81 -4.76
CA PHE A 99 6.87 0.16 -3.83
C PHE A 99 6.33 -1.21 -3.46
N GLN A 100 7.24 -2.12 -3.17
CA GLN A 100 6.93 -3.44 -2.66
C GLN A 100 7.73 -3.71 -1.39
N ALA A 101 7.09 -4.34 -0.39
CA ALA A 101 7.80 -4.79 0.79
C ALA A 101 8.94 -5.74 0.39
N LEU A 102 10.09 -5.59 1.05
CA LEU A 102 11.22 -6.48 0.90
C LEU A 102 10.90 -7.84 1.53
N ARG A 103 11.67 -8.87 1.18
CA ARG A 103 11.63 -10.12 1.97
C ARG A 103 12.22 -9.80 3.33
N ARG A 104 11.70 -10.44 4.38
CA ARG A 104 12.19 -10.22 5.75
C ARG A 104 13.72 -10.35 5.88
N PRO A 105 14.40 -11.37 5.30
CA PRO A 105 15.86 -11.44 5.37
C PRO A 105 16.55 -10.23 4.71
N ASP A 106 16.08 -9.80 3.55
CA ASP A 106 16.64 -8.65 2.83
C ASP A 106 16.43 -7.36 3.63
N TRP A 107 15.28 -7.19 4.28
CA TRP A 107 14.99 -6.05 5.15
C TRP A 107 15.88 -6.01 6.41
N GLU A 108 16.05 -7.15 7.07
CA GLU A 108 16.93 -7.26 8.24
C GLU A 108 18.41 -7.11 7.90
N GLU A 109 18.82 -7.50 6.70
CA GLU A 109 20.16 -7.23 6.18
C GLU A 109 20.36 -5.74 5.98
N LEU A 110 19.43 -5.10 5.27
CA LEU A 110 19.49 -3.68 4.98
C LEU A 110 19.60 -2.85 6.26
N LYS A 111 18.73 -3.09 7.26
CA LYS A 111 18.85 -2.39 8.56
C LYS A 111 20.21 -2.56 9.22
N ARG A 112 20.83 -3.74 9.11
CA ARG A 112 22.15 -4.01 9.72
C ARG A 112 23.28 -3.29 9.01
N SER A 113 23.14 -3.05 7.70
CA SER A 113 24.07 -2.25 6.91
C SER A 113 24.02 -0.76 7.25
N HIS A 114 22.99 -0.30 7.96
CA HIS A 114 22.78 1.09 8.36
C HIS A 114 22.61 1.23 9.88
N PRO A 115 23.64 0.91 10.68
CA PRO A 115 23.58 1.08 12.13
C PRO A 115 23.37 2.55 12.50
N PRO A 116 22.67 2.85 13.62
CA PRO A 116 22.47 4.21 14.07
C PRO A 116 23.81 4.89 14.41
N THR A 117 23.88 6.21 14.26
CA THR A 117 24.94 7.03 14.83
C THR A 117 24.89 7.01 16.36
N GLU A 118 25.92 7.52 17.03
CA GLU A 118 25.96 7.64 18.49
C GLU A 118 24.75 8.44 19.02
N THR A 119 24.47 9.60 18.41
CA THR A 119 23.33 10.45 18.77
C THR A 119 22.00 9.75 18.52
N GLU A 120 21.82 9.12 17.36
CA GLU A 120 20.59 8.37 17.06
C GLU A 120 20.39 7.19 18.04
N ALA A 121 21.48 6.52 18.44
CA ALA A 121 21.43 5.44 19.43
C ALA A 121 21.04 5.96 20.83
N GLU A 122 21.53 7.14 21.23
CA GLU A 122 21.12 7.83 22.47
C GLU A 122 19.64 8.20 22.45
N GLU A 123 19.09 8.54 21.28
CA GLU A 123 17.67 8.80 21.05
C GLU A 123 16.82 7.53 20.93
N GLY A 124 17.46 6.35 20.96
CA GLY A 124 16.78 5.05 20.91
C GLY A 124 16.41 4.59 19.51
N LEU A 125 16.98 5.18 18.46
CA LEU A 125 16.80 4.74 17.08
C LEU A 125 17.60 3.46 16.81
N ALA A 126 16.99 2.57 16.03
CA ALA A 126 17.58 1.26 15.74
C ALA A 126 18.44 1.25 14.47
N VAL A 127 18.39 2.31 13.67
CA VAL A 127 19.03 2.45 12.35
C VAL A 127 19.34 3.91 12.08
N ASN A 128 20.33 4.17 11.23
CA ASN A 128 20.59 5.52 10.72
C ASN A 128 19.62 5.81 9.57
N VAL A 129 18.68 6.74 9.78
CA VAL A 129 17.60 7.00 8.83
C VAL A 129 18.11 7.68 7.56
N GLU A 130 19.11 8.56 7.70
CA GLU A 130 19.69 9.33 6.60
C GLU A 130 20.35 8.43 5.54
N THR A 131 21.13 7.44 5.99
CA THR A 131 21.81 6.49 5.10
C THR A 131 20.90 5.35 4.64
N LEU A 132 19.95 4.93 5.48
CA LEU A 132 18.99 3.88 5.14
C LEU A 132 17.96 4.33 4.12
N GLY A 133 17.51 5.58 4.18
CA GLY A 133 16.40 6.10 3.39
C GLY A 133 16.56 5.86 1.88
N PRO A 134 17.63 6.34 1.24
CA PRO A 134 17.84 6.13 -0.19
C PRO A 134 17.92 4.66 -0.60
N GLU A 135 18.62 3.82 0.19
CA GLU A 135 18.79 2.39 -0.08
C GLU A 135 17.46 1.64 0.05
N LEU A 136 16.64 1.99 1.04
CA LEU A 136 15.30 1.44 1.22
C LEU A 136 14.37 1.80 0.06
N ILE A 137 14.35 3.08 -0.34
CA ILE A 137 13.53 3.55 -1.48
C ILE A 137 13.91 2.78 -2.74
N ALA A 138 15.21 2.69 -3.04
CA ALA A 138 15.70 1.99 -4.22
C ALA A 138 15.39 0.49 -4.17
N ALA A 139 15.69 -0.18 -3.05
CA ALA A 139 15.47 -1.62 -2.91
C ALA A 139 13.99 -2.02 -2.97
N SER A 140 13.09 -1.15 -2.51
CA SER A 140 11.64 -1.39 -2.50
C SER A 140 10.94 -0.92 -3.78
N SER A 141 11.61 -0.16 -4.66
CA SER A 141 11.00 0.38 -5.88
C SER A 141 10.65 -0.72 -6.89
N LEU A 142 9.45 -0.63 -7.48
CA LEU A 142 9.05 -1.42 -8.65
C LEU A 142 9.21 -0.68 -9.97
N ASP A 143 9.58 0.60 -9.92
CA ASP A 143 9.67 1.49 -11.09
C ASP A 143 11.12 1.89 -11.42
N GLY A 144 12.10 1.28 -10.75
CA GLY A 144 13.52 1.42 -11.09
C GLY A 144 14.21 2.65 -10.51
N ILE A 145 13.69 3.23 -9.41
CA ILE A 145 14.38 4.30 -8.67
C ILE A 145 15.72 3.76 -8.19
N THR A 146 16.82 4.41 -8.57
CA THR A 146 18.16 4.05 -8.09
C THR A 146 18.45 4.71 -6.74
N VAL A 147 19.52 4.27 -6.07
CA VAL A 147 19.97 4.90 -4.82
C VAL A 147 20.33 6.37 -5.03
N ASP A 148 20.95 6.70 -6.17
CA ASP A 148 21.35 8.08 -6.47
C ASP A 148 20.13 8.96 -6.80
N ASP A 149 19.13 8.42 -7.50
CA ASP A 149 17.85 9.11 -7.69
C ASP A 149 17.17 9.38 -6.35
N ALA A 150 17.11 8.39 -5.46
CA ALA A 150 16.50 8.53 -4.14
C ALA A 150 17.23 9.57 -3.27
N LYS A 151 18.57 9.60 -3.29
CA LYS A 151 19.36 10.66 -2.63
C LYS A 151 19.01 12.03 -3.19
N TYR A 152 18.95 12.15 -4.51
CA TYR A 152 18.60 13.40 -5.18
C TYR A 152 17.20 13.87 -4.77
N PHE A 153 16.18 13.00 -4.83
CA PHE A 153 14.81 13.36 -4.43
C PHE A 153 14.71 13.73 -2.96
N LEU A 154 15.36 12.99 -2.06
CA LEU A 154 15.33 13.31 -0.63
C LEU A 154 16.04 14.63 -0.29
N ALA A 155 17.01 15.06 -1.10
CA ALA A 155 17.73 16.32 -0.89
C ALA A 155 17.03 17.52 -1.54
N GLU A 156 16.42 17.35 -2.71
CA GLU A 156 15.93 18.47 -3.53
C GLU A 156 14.41 18.66 -3.49
N TRP A 157 13.64 17.63 -3.16
CA TRP A 157 12.19 17.78 -3.01
C TRP A 157 11.84 18.58 -1.76
N SER A 158 10.62 19.11 -1.72
CA SER A 158 10.12 19.72 -0.49
C SER A 158 10.11 18.70 0.66
N GLU A 159 10.29 19.18 1.89
CA GLU A 159 10.32 18.34 3.10
C GLU A 159 9.12 17.37 3.17
N GLY A 160 7.93 17.85 2.79
CA GLY A 160 6.71 17.04 2.79
C GLY A 160 6.74 15.91 1.76
N GLU A 161 7.28 16.15 0.57
CA GLU A 161 7.38 15.15 -0.51
C GLU A 161 8.49 14.14 -0.24
N ALA A 162 9.66 14.61 0.20
CA ALA A 162 10.77 13.75 0.63
C ALA A 162 10.31 12.83 1.78
N SER A 163 9.62 13.40 2.77
CA SER A 163 9.01 12.63 3.86
C SER A 163 7.97 11.64 3.35
N ALA A 164 7.10 12.01 2.40
CA ALA A 164 6.09 11.12 1.85
C ALA A 164 6.73 9.94 1.08
N LEU A 165 7.80 10.21 0.33
CA LEU A 165 8.58 9.19 -0.39
C LEU A 165 9.20 8.18 0.58
N PHE A 166 9.95 8.66 1.57
CA PHE A 166 10.55 7.80 2.58
C PHE A 166 9.48 7.02 3.36
N ASN A 167 8.44 7.69 3.85
CA ASN A 167 7.39 7.05 4.64
C ASN A 167 6.63 5.99 3.84
N THR A 168 6.43 6.18 2.53
CA THR A 168 5.80 5.15 1.69
C THR A 168 6.66 3.89 1.64
N ALA A 169 7.97 4.03 1.42
CA ALA A 169 8.92 2.93 1.38
C ALA A 169 9.16 2.26 2.75
N TRP A 170 9.03 3.01 3.84
CA TRP A 170 9.12 2.52 5.21
C TRP A 170 7.85 1.78 5.68
N ASN A 171 6.69 2.43 5.55
CA ASN A 171 5.42 1.93 6.08
C ASN A 171 5.02 0.60 5.43
N ILE A 172 5.39 0.38 4.17
CA ILE A 172 5.15 -0.90 3.50
C ILE A 172 5.93 -2.08 4.12
N GLN A 173 7.06 -1.82 4.79
CA GLN A 173 7.82 -2.85 5.50
C GLN A 173 7.19 -3.18 6.86
N ALA A 174 6.66 -2.16 7.54
CA ALA A 174 6.10 -2.29 8.88
C ALA A 174 4.60 -2.64 8.91
N GLY A 175 3.90 -2.47 7.78
CA GLY A 175 2.46 -2.65 7.68
C GLY A 175 1.99 -4.07 8.00
N LEU A 176 1.20 -4.21 9.06
CA LEU A 176 0.44 -5.42 9.32
C LEU A 176 -0.72 -5.51 8.31
N ARG A 177 -0.73 -6.54 7.47
CA ARG A 177 -1.89 -6.89 6.61
C ARG A 177 -3.04 -7.54 7.39
N MET A 178 -3.09 -7.35 8.71
CA MET A 178 -4.23 -7.80 9.52
C MET A 178 -5.27 -6.69 9.50
N ASP A 179 -6.04 -6.66 8.41
CA ASP A 179 -7.31 -5.95 8.40
C ASP A 179 -8.27 -6.76 9.29
N LEU A 180 -8.39 -6.34 10.55
CA LEU A 180 -9.46 -6.80 11.43
C LEU A 180 -10.74 -6.18 10.89
N GLY A 181 -11.36 -6.86 9.93
CA GLY A 181 -12.55 -6.41 9.25
C GLY A 181 -13.61 -5.89 10.23
N LYS A 182 -13.81 -4.57 10.19
CA LYS A 182 -14.91 -3.76 10.74
C LYS A 182 -15.30 -4.01 12.21
N GLY A 183 -15.07 -2.97 13.02
CA GLY A 183 -16.16 -2.38 13.80
C GLY A 183 -16.87 -1.34 12.94
#